data_AF-A0AAV5N054-F1
#
_entry.id   AF-A0AAV5N054-F1
#
_cell.length_a   1.000
_cell.length_b   1.000
_cell.length_c   1.000
_cell.angle_alpha   90.00
_cell.angle_beta   90.00
_cell.angle_gamma   90.00
#
_symmetry.space_group_name_H-M   'P 1'
#
loop_
_entity.id
_entity.type
_entity.pdbx_description
1 polymer ?
#
loop_
_entity_poly.entity_id
_entity_poly.type
_entity_poly.pdbx_seq_one_letter_code
_entity_poly.pdbx_strand_id
1 'polypeptide(L)' 'MRELTLTEMEAVDGGFGLLAVAGGIGLAVSIPTIVLGAIAGVPTLGLGFVVMAAGIVGTSLSGAAIITSMVI' A
#
# COMPACT_ATOMS: atom_id res chain seq x y z
N MET A 1 -2.24 0.91 -32.55
CA MET A 1 -1.63 1.47 -31.34
C MET A 1 -0.24 1.97 -31.72
N ARG A 2 0.07 3.24 -31.42
CA ARG A 2 1.40 3.82 -31.71
C ARG A 2 2.34 3.46 -30.55
N GLU A 3 3.62 3.23 -30.85
CA GLU A 3 4.64 3.03 -29.82
C GLU A 3 4.85 4.31 -29.02
N LEU A 4 5.01 4.16 -27.71
CA LEU A 4 5.32 5.26 -26.80
C LEU A 4 6.77 5.70 -27.03
N THR A 5 6.97 7.00 -27.09
CA THR A 5 8.31 7.58 -27.06
C THR A 5 8.92 7.43 -25.67
N LEU A 6 10.26 7.38 -25.57
CA LEU A 6 10.95 7.28 -24.29
C LEU A 6 10.50 8.35 -23.29
N THR A 7 10.24 9.57 -23.75
CA THR A 7 9.75 10.67 -22.90
C THR A 7 8.33 10.44 -22.38
N GLU A 8 7.45 9.85 -23.19
CA GLU A 8 6.11 9.46 -22.74
C GLU A 8 6.19 8.29 -21.74
N MET A 9 7.14 7.36 -21.93
CA MET A 9 7.40 6.30 -20.96
C MET A 9 7.92 6.86 -19.64
N GLU A 10 8.88 7.78 -19.66
CA GLU A 10 9.41 8.44 -18.46
C GLU A 10 8.37 9.32 -17.76
N ALA A 11 7.47 9.95 -18.50
CA ALA A 11 6.36 10.74 -17.94
C ALA A 11 5.29 9.87 -17.25
N VAL A 12 5.08 8.64 -17.73
CA VAL A 12 4.17 7.66 -17.11
C VAL A 12 4.85 6.90 -15.97
N ASP A 13 6.16 6.63 -16.10
CA ASP A 13 6.98 6.04 -15.05
C ASP A 13 7.20 7.01 -13.88
N GLY A 14 6.87 8.31 -14.08
CA GLY A 14 6.55 9.31 -13.06
C GLY A 14 7.25 9.00 -11.75
N GLY A 15 8.59 9.10 -11.80
CA GLY A 15 9.49 8.35 -10.93
C GLY A 15 9.01 8.34 -9.49
N PHE A 16 8.96 7.15 -8.87
CA PHE A 16 8.56 6.91 -7.48
C PHE A 16 8.82 8.15 -6.61
N GLY A 17 7.80 8.98 -6.41
CA GLY A 17 7.96 10.22 -5.66
C GLY A 17 8.39 9.90 -4.23
N LEU A 18 8.85 10.90 -3.47
CA LEU A 18 9.40 10.71 -2.12
C LEU A 18 8.50 9.85 -1.20
N LEU A 19 7.18 9.95 -1.37
CA LEU A 19 6.19 9.22 -0.58
C LEU A 19 5.98 7.76 -1.01
N ALA A 20 6.49 7.35 -2.17
CA ALA A 20 6.35 5.99 -2.66
C ALA A 20 7.17 4.99 -1.82
N VAL A 21 8.34 5.42 -1.32
CA VAL A 21 9.14 4.62 -0.37
C VAL A 21 8.40 4.46 0.96
N ALA A 22 7.83 5.55 1.48
CA ALA A 22 7.04 5.51 2.71
C ALA A 22 5.78 4.64 2.55
N GLY A 23 5.11 4.72 1.41
CA GLY A 23 3.99 3.85 1.06
C GLY A 23 4.42 2.38 0.97
N GLY A 24 5.57 2.09 0.36
CA GLY A 24 6.14 0.74 0.33
C GLY A 24 6.43 0.16 1.73
N ILE A 25 7.01 0.97 2.62
CA ILE A 25 7.23 0.58 4.03
C ILE A 25 5.90 0.35 4.74
N GLY A 26 4.92 1.22 4.52
CA GLY A 26 3.57 1.08 5.07
C GLY A 26 2.93 -0.26 4.67
N LEU A 27 3.02 -0.64 3.39
CA LEU A 27 2.56 -1.94 2.89
C LEU A 27 3.30 -3.12 3.55
N ALA A 28 4.61 -3.00 3.71
CA ALA A 28 5.44 -4.04 4.33
C ALA A 28 5.04 -4.34 5.78
N VAL A 29 4.50 -3.35 6.51
CA VAL A 29 4.02 -3.51 7.90
C VAL A 29 2.54 -3.88 7.95
N SER A 30 1.71 -3.26 7.09
CA SER A 30 0.27 -3.42 7.14
C SER A 30 -0.18 -4.81 6.69
N ILE A 31 0.48 -5.41 5.70
CA ILE A 31 0.15 -6.77 5.20
C ILE A 31 0.36 -7.83 6.28
N PRO A 32 1.53 -7.93 6.96
CA PRO A 32 1.69 -8.84 8.08
C PRO A 32 0.68 -8.61 9.20
N THR A 33 0.31 -7.35 9.46
CA THR A 33 -0.69 -7.01 10.48
C THR A 33 -2.06 -7.60 10.15
N ILE A 34 -2.48 -7.58 8.87
CA ILE A 34 -3.72 -8.25 8.40
C ILE A 34 -3.64 -9.75 8.69
N VAL A 35 -2.53 -10.40 8.31
CA VAL A 35 -2.34 -11.84 8.48
C VAL A 35 -2.37 -12.23 9.95
N LEU A 36 -1.67 -11.49 10.81
CA LEU A 36 -1.68 -11.71 12.25
C LEU A 36 -3.07 -11.52 12.86
N GLY A 37 -3.81 -10.49 12.44
CA GLY A 37 -5.19 -10.27 12.87
C GLY A 37 -6.11 -11.43 12.47
N ALA A 38 -5.96 -11.95 11.25
CA ALA A 38 -6.73 -13.09 10.76
C ALA A 38 -6.42 -14.38 11.54
N ILE A 39 -5.14 -14.67 11.79
CA ILE A 39 -4.72 -15.83 12.59
C ILE A 39 -5.24 -15.71 14.03
N ALA A 40 -5.13 -14.51 14.62
CA ALA A 40 -5.58 -14.26 15.98
C ALA A 40 -7.11 -14.19 16.12
N GLY A 41 -7.87 -14.02 15.02
CA GLY A 41 -9.33 -13.87 15.06
C GLY A 41 -10.05 -15.04 15.72
N VAL A 42 -9.62 -16.27 15.43
CA VAL A 42 -10.19 -17.50 16.00
C VAL A 42 -9.92 -17.62 17.52
N PRO A 43 -8.67 -17.61 18.00
CA PRO A 43 -8.38 -17.76 19.42
C PRO A 43 -8.87 -16.58 20.28
N THR A 44 -9.06 -15.39 19.69
CA THR A 44 -9.48 -14.19 20.42
C THR A 44 -10.98 -13.89 20.32
N LEU A 45 -11.80 -14.84 19.84
CA LEU A 45 -13.24 -14.70 19.67
C LEU A 45 -13.64 -13.44 18.87
N GLY A 46 -12.81 -13.05 17.90
CA GLY A 46 -13.06 -11.94 17.00
C GLY A 46 -12.34 -10.63 17.33
N LEU A 47 -11.59 -10.51 18.44
CA LEU A 47 -10.77 -9.30 18.66
C LEU A 47 -9.65 -9.15 17.62
N GLY A 48 -9.16 -10.26 17.05
CA GLY A 48 -8.22 -10.25 15.94
C GLY A 48 -8.74 -9.53 14.69
N PHE A 49 -10.06 -9.41 14.51
CA PHE A 49 -10.62 -8.62 13.41
C PHE A 49 -10.31 -7.12 13.53
N VAL A 50 -10.11 -6.60 14.74
CA VAL A 50 -9.73 -5.19 14.95
C VAL A 50 -8.31 -4.95 14.44
N VAL A 51 -7.39 -5.87 14.73
CA VAL A 51 -6.01 -5.83 14.22
C VAL A 51 -6.00 -5.98 12.70
N MET A 52 -6.83 -6.88 12.17
CA MET A 52 -6.99 -7.05 10.73
C MET A 52 -7.49 -5.76 10.06
N ALA A 53 -8.51 -5.12 10.64
CA ALA A 53 -9.05 -3.86 10.15
C ALA A 53 -8.01 -2.73 10.17
N ALA A 54 -7.20 -2.64 11.22
CA ALA A 54 -6.09 -1.68 11.29
C ALA A 54 -5.07 -1.88 10.15
N GLY A 55 -4.74 -3.14 9.82
CA GLY A 55 -3.88 -3.45 8.69
C GLY A 55 -4.50 -3.07 7.33
N ILE A 56 -5.82 -3.22 7.17
CA ILE A 56 -6.52 -2.79 5.94
C ILE A 56 -6.46 -1.26 5.79
N VAL A 57 -6.70 -0.51 6.88
CA VAL A 57 -6.60 0.97 6.88
C VAL A 57 -5.16 1.42 6.59
N GLY A 58 -4.15 0.75 7.16
CA GLY A 58 -2.74 1.04 6.85
C GLY A 58 -2.40 0.80 5.38
N THR A 59 -2.97 -0.24 4.78
CA THR A 59 -2.78 -0.59 3.37
C THR A 59 -3.41 0.47 2.45
N SER A 60 -4.61 0.94 2.77
CA SER A 60 -5.26 2.00 1.98
C SER A 60 -4.52 3.33 2.08
N LEU A 61 -4.02 3.70 3.26
CA LEU A 61 -3.20 4.90 3.45
C LEU A 61 -1.89 4.82 2.66
N SER A 62 -1.26 3.64 2.62
CA SER A 62 -0.04 3.40 1.86
C SER A 62 -0.29 3.51 0.34
N GLY A 63 -1.42 3.00 -0.15
CA GLY A 63 -1.85 3.18 -1.53
C GLY A 63 -2.08 4.64 -1.88
N ALA A 64 -2.73 5.40 -1.00
CA ALA A 64 -2.93 6.84 -1.17
C ALA A 64 -1.59 7.60 -1.24
N ALA A 65 -0.61 7.23 -0.41
CA ALA A 65 0.73 7.83 -0.43
C ALA A 65 1.47 7.58 -1.76
N ILE A 66 1.39 6.36 -2.30
CA ILE A 66 1.98 6.00 -3.60
C ILE A 66 1.31 6.77 -4.74
N ILE A 67 -0.02 6.82 -4.78
CA ILE A 67 -0.75 7.55 -5.84
C ILE A 67 -0.42 9.06 -5.77
N THR A 68 -0.41 9.64 -4.57
CA THR A 68 -0.07 11.06 -4.38
C THR A 68 1.36 11.35 -4.83
N SER A 69 2.28 10.40 -4.67
CA SER A 69 3.67 10.53 -5.12
C SER A 69 3.87 10.53 -6.63
N MET A 70 2.86 10.14 -7.41
CA MET A 70 2.86 10.16 -8.88
C MET A 70 2.26 11.45 -9.45
N VAL A 71 1.48 12.18 -8.64
CA VAL A 71 0.75 13.39 -9.05
C VAL A 71 1.52 14.67 -8.71
N ILE A 72 2.53 14.58 -7.85
CA ILE A 72 3.45 15.66 -7.45
C ILE A 72 4.81 15.39 -8.07
#